data_AF-A0A851W743-F1
#
_entry.id   AF-A0A851W743-F1
#
_cell.length_a   1.000
_cell.length_b   1.000
_cell.length_c   1.000
_cell.angle_alpha   90.00
_cell.angle_beta   90.00
_cell.angle_gamma   90.00
#
_symmetry.space_group_name_H-M   'P 1'
#
loop_
_entity.id
_entity.type
_entity.pdbx_description
1 polymer ?
#
loop_
_entity_poly.entity_id
_entity_poly.type
_entity_poly.pdbx_seq_one_letter_code
_entity_poly.pdbx_strand_id
1 'polypeptide(L)'
;KYTKFSIFYYWINSLDQKTSIYSRQENVAIPSGEENKTAALSYDYRIMPLENTSSTGTYYCEVVWNDIQKTGKGVFVLARDTGYINTSYGWEILVTLTVLLAVLSITATALLLWKRK
;
A
#
# COMPACT_ATOMS: atom_id res chain seq x y z
N LYS A 1 -27.90 -4.54 19.30
CA LYS A 1 -26.79 -5.55 19.24
C LYS A 1 -25.51 -4.96 18.66
N TYR A 2 -25.58 -4.14 17.60
CA TYR A 2 -24.40 -3.65 16.86
C TYR A 2 -23.88 -2.26 17.25
N THR A 3 -24.51 -1.61 18.24
CA THR A 3 -24.11 -0.26 18.69
C THR A 3 -22.81 -0.25 19.46
N LYS A 4 -22.47 -1.36 20.13
CA LYS A 4 -21.21 -1.53 20.86
C LYS A 4 -20.32 -2.54 20.15
N PHE A 5 -19.08 -2.15 19.86
CA PHE A 5 -18.12 -3.01 19.17
C PHE A 5 -16.69 -2.61 19.42
N SER A 6 -15.78 -3.54 19.14
CA SER A 6 -14.34 -3.32 19.20
C SER A 6 -13.75 -3.39 17.79
N ILE A 7 -12.89 -2.44 17.47
CA ILE A 7 -12.08 -2.44 16.25
C ILE A 7 -10.65 -2.77 16.64
N PHE A 8 -10.05 -3.75 15.97
CA PHE A 8 -8.68 -4.18 16.14
C PHE A 8 -7.90 -3.98 14.84
N TYR A 9 -6.73 -3.36 14.95
CA TYR A 9 -5.78 -3.19 13.87
C TYR A 9 -4.55 -4.02 14.19
N TYR A 10 -4.16 -4.89 13.27
CA TYR A 10 -2.98 -5.73 13.39
C TYR A 10 -2.38 -5.98 12.01
N TRP A 11 -1.17 -6.49 11.98
CA TRP A 11 -0.56 -6.98 10.75
C TRP A 11 0.03 -8.37 10.94
N ILE A 12 0.15 -9.10 9.85
CA ILE A 12 0.74 -10.43 9.80
C ILE A 12 1.98 -10.36 8.91
N ASN A 13 3.12 -10.79 9.44
CA ASN A 13 4.39 -10.80 8.72
C ASN A 13 4.54 -12.05 7.82
N SER A 14 5.64 -12.14 7.08
CA SER A 14 5.92 -13.30 6.21
C SER A 14 6.16 -14.62 6.97
N LEU A 15 6.28 -14.56 8.30
CA LEU A 15 6.41 -15.72 9.20
C LEU A 15 5.06 -16.05 9.87
N ASP A 16 3.95 -15.52 9.35
CA ASP A 16 2.59 -15.64 9.90
C ASP A 16 2.44 -15.14 11.35
N GLN A 17 3.34 -14.28 11.82
CA GLN A 17 3.27 -13.70 13.16
C GLN A 17 2.34 -12.49 13.15
N LYS A 18 1.28 -12.58 13.96
CA LYS A 18 0.32 -11.49 14.18
C LYS A 18 0.85 -10.51 15.21
N THR A 19 0.98 -9.24 14.82
CA THR A 19 1.37 -8.14 15.69
C THR A 19 0.23 -7.15 15.85
N SER A 20 -0.19 -6.89 17.08
CA SER A 20 -1.21 -5.88 17.39
C SER A 20 -0.65 -4.48 17.19
N ILE A 21 -1.43 -3.59 16.57
CA ILE A 21 -1.07 -2.19 16.36
C ILE A 21 -1.87 -1.32 17.32
N TYR A 22 -3.20 -1.43 17.25
CA TYR A 22 -4.11 -0.58 18.00
C TYR A 22 -5.48 -1.23 18.13
N SER A 23 -6.19 -0.91 19.20
CA SER A 23 -7.58 -1.32 19.40
C SER A 23 -8.40 -0.21 20.03
N ARG A 24 -9.65 -0.08 19.62
CA ARG A 24 -10.61 0.88 20.20
C ARG A 24 -11.98 0.25 20.38
N GLN A 25 -12.73 0.72 21.37
CA GLN A 25 -14.12 0.37 21.58
C GLN A 25 -15.01 1.52 21.15
N GLU A 26 -16.07 1.21 20.42
CA GLU A 26 -17.06 2.14 19.94
C GLU A 26 -18.41 1.88 20.59
N ASN A 27 -19.14 2.97 20.83
CA ASN A 27 -20.53 2.93 21.25
C ASN A 27 -21.33 4.00 20.50
N VAL A 28 -22.15 3.57 19.55
CA VAL A 28 -22.91 4.46 18.67
C VAL A 28 -24.34 4.62 19.20
N ALA A 29 -24.77 5.87 19.38
CA ALA A 29 -26.15 6.19 19.69
C ALA A 29 -27.02 6.07 18.43
N ILE A 30 -28.18 5.42 18.55
CA ILE A 30 -29.18 5.36 17.48
C ILE A 30 -30.16 6.51 17.70
N PRO A 31 -30.30 7.46 16.74
CA PRO A 31 -31.32 8.50 16.82
C PRO A 31 -32.73 7.91 16.82
N SER A 32 -33.67 8.56 17.49
CA SER A 32 -35.06 8.12 17.50
C SER A 32 -35.66 8.15 16.09
N GLY A 33 -36.30 7.05 15.67
CA GLY A 33 -36.88 6.89 14.33
C GLY A 33 -35.93 6.28 13.28
N GLU A 34 -34.67 6.01 13.65
CA GLU A 34 -33.66 5.40 12.79
C GLU A 34 -33.35 3.93 13.17
N GLU A 35 -34.08 3.35 14.13
CA GLU A 35 -33.76 2.04 14.72
C GLU A 35 -33.76 0.89 13.70
N ASN A 36 -34.53 1.02 12.62
CA ASN A 36 -34.69 0.00 11.59
C ASN A 36 -33.94 0.33 10.30
N LYS A 37 -33.09 1.36 10.29
CA LYS A 37 -32.31 1.75 9.11
C LYS A 37 -30.89 1.23 9.20
N THR A 38 -30.31 0.99 8.02
CA THR A 38 -28.89 0.62 7.91
C THR A 38 -28.05 1.89 7.86
N ALA A 39 -27.03 1.96 8.71
CA ALA A 39 -26.05 3.04 8.70
C ALA A 39 -24.70 2.52 8.19
N ALA A 40 -24.00 3.34 7.42
CA ALA A 40 -22.61 3.15 7.05
C ALA A 40 -21.79 4.26 7.69
N LEU A 41 -20.91 3.90 8.63
CA LEU A 41 -20.05 4.82 9.37
C LEU A 41 -18.59 4.50 9.04
N SER A 42 -17.77 5.54 8.90
CA SER A 42 -16.34 5.41 8.65
C SER A 42 -15.56 5.57 9.94
N TYR A 43 -14.59 4.68 10.16
CA TYR A 43 -13.68 4.71 11.30
C TYR A 43 -12.25 4.70 10.80
N ASP A 44 -11.65 5.89 10.75
CA ASP A 44 -10.29 6.02 10.27
C ASP A 44 -9.28 5.83 11.41
N TYR A 45 -8.20 5.12 11.10
CA TYR A 45 -7.03 5.02 11.96
C TYR A 45 -5.78 5.24 11.13
N ARG A 46 -4.97 6.22 11.53
CA ARG A 46 -3.69 6.49 10.90
C ARG A 46 -2.60 5.78 11.68
N ILE A 47 -1.97 4.80 11.05
CA ILE A 47 -0.75 4.18 11.55
C ILE A 47 0.37 5.21 11.40
N MET A 48 0.90 5.74 12.52
CA MET A 48 2.18 6.46 12.47
C MET A 48 3.28 5.44 12.13
N PRO A 49 4.31 5.81 11.37
CA PRO A 49 5.37 4.89 11.01
C PRO A 49 5.94 4.29 12.29
N LEU A 50 5.75 2.98 12.48
CA LEU A 50 6.50 2.23 13.48
C LEU A 50 7.96 2.42 13.11
N GLU A 51 8.79 2.85 14.05
CA GLU A 51 10.20 3.22 13.82
C GLU A 51 11.07 2.06 13.28
N ASN A 52 10.48 0.88 13.04
CA ASN A 52 11.18 -0.34 12.67
C ASN A 52 10.66 -0.90 11.34
N THR A 53 11.60 -1.28 10.46
CA THR A 53 11.37 -1.98 9.19
C THR A 53 10.78 -3.38 9.30
N SER A 54 10.61 -3.87 10.53
CA SER A 54 9.87 -5.10 10.81
C SER A 54 8.41 -5.03 10.34
N SER A 55 7.87 -3.84 10.08
CA SER A 55 6.47 -3.57 9.73
C SER A 55 6.04 -4.01 8.31
N THR A 56 6.80 -4.86 7.62
CA THR A 56 6.39 -5.40 6.32
C THR A 56 5.43 -6.57 6.49
N GLY A 57 4.23 -6.46 5.93
CA GLY A 57 3.26 -7.55 5.95
C GLY A 57 1.87 -7.11 5.51
N THR A 58 0.88 -7.96 5.78
CA THR A 58 -0.53 -7.65 5.46
C THR A 58 -1.23 -7.10 6.69
N TYR A 59 -1.73 -5.88 6.56
CA TYR A 59 -2.45 -5.15 7.59
C TYR A 59 -3.93 -5.45 7.52
N TYR A 60 -4.55 -5.74 8.66
CA TYR A 60 -5.95 -6.09 8.77
C TYR A 60 -6.66 -5.14 9.74
N CYS A 61 -7.93 -4.90 9.42
CA CYS A 61 -8.91 -4.33 10.33
C CYS A 61 -9.92 -5.41 10.65
N GLU A 62 -10.17 -5.64 11.93
CA GLU A 62 -11.10 -6.63 12.43
C GLU A 62 -12.09 -5.97 13.38
N VAL A 63 -13.37 -6.25 13.19
CA VAL A 63 -14.44 -5.70 14.00
C VAL A 63 -15.20 -6.83 14.68
N VAL A 64 -15.41 -6.68 15.98
CA VAL A 64 -16.08 -7.65 16.84
C VAL A 64 -17.30 -7.01 17.51
N TRP A 65 -18.48 -7.57 17.25
CA TRP A 65 -19.75 -7.24 17.90
C TRP A 65 -20.27 -8.46 18.64
N ASN A 66 -20.15 -8.52 19.97
CA ASN A 66 -20.57 -9.69 20.76
C ASN A 66 -19.98 -11.01 20.18
N ASP A 67 -20.82 -11.84 19.56
CA ASP A 67 -20.55 -13.14 18.94
C ASP A 67 -20.17 -13.07 17.44
N ILE A 68 -20.23 -11.88 16.82
CA ILE A 68 -19.96 -11.69 15.39
C ILE A 68 -18.60 -11.02 15.21
N GLN A 69 -17.74 -11.68 14.44
CA GLN A 69 -16.43 -11.15 14.02
C GLN A 69 -16.39 -11.02 12.50
N LYS A 70 -15.87 -9.88 12.03
CA LYS A 70 -15.60 -9.64 10.60
C LYS A 70 -14.22 -9.05 10.44
N THR A 71 -13.45 -9.63 9.52
CA THR A 71 -12.10 -9.17 9.18
C THR A 71 -12.11 -8.64 7.76
N GLY A 72 -11.50 -7.47 7.55
CA GLY A 72 -11.31 -6.90 6.22
C GLY A 72 -10.38 -7.77 5.36
N LYS A 73 -10.37 -7.52 4.05
CA LYS A 73 -9.52 -8.27 3.09
C LYS A 73 -8.01 -8.08 3.34
N GLY A 74 -7.67 -7.05 4.08
CA GLY A 74 -6.30 -6.65 4.37
C GLY A 74 -5.66 -5.84 3.25
N VAL A 75 -4.53 -5.20 3.57
CA VAL A 75 -3.72 -4.42 2.65
C VAL A 75 -2.26 -4.80 2.88
N PHE A 76 -1.57 -5.23 1.82
CA PHE A 76 -0.14 -5.50 1.90
C PHE A 76 0.64 -4.18 1.92
N VAL A 77 1.51 -4.02 2.91
CA VAL A 77 2.39 -2.86 3.07
C VAL A 77 3.83 -3.36 3.09
N LEU A 78 4.64 -2.79 2.20
CA LEU A 78 6.07 -3.03 2.12
C LEU A 78 6.82 -1.89 2.79
N ALA A 79 7.30 -2.12 4.01
CA ALA A 79 8.14 -1.17 4.73
C ALA A 79 9.59 -1.31 4.24
N ARG A 80 10.21 -0.18 3.89
CA ARG A 80 11.60 -0.12 3.43
C ARG A 80 12.32 0.96 4.22
N ASP A 81 13.57 0.69 4.62
CA ASP A 81 14.45 1.68 5.25
C ASP A 81 14.70 2.87 4.33
N THR A 82 14.84 2.58 3.03
CA THR A 82 14.95 3.58 1.97
C THR A 82 13.56 3.79 1.37
N GLY A 83 13.10 5.04 1.36
CA GLY A 83 11.80 5.40 0.78
C GLY A 83 11.62 4.88 -0.65
N TYR A 84 10.39 4.92 -1.17
CA TYR A 84 10.12 4.44 -2.52
C TYR A 84 10.93 5.21 -3.57
N ILE A 85 11.91 4.53 -4.18
CA ILE A 85 12.62 5.04 -5.36
C ILE A 85 11.83 4.55 -6.58
N ASN A 86 11.21 5.48 -7.31
CA ASN A 86 10.56 5.16 -8.56
C ASN A 86 11.62 4.64 -9.55
N THR A 87 11.45 3.39 -10.00
CA THR A 87 12.40 2.73 -10.89
C THR A 87 12.32 3.20 -12.35
N SER A 88 11.42 4.14 -12.67
CA SER A 88 11.28 4.76 -14.01
C SER A 88 12.61 5.29 -14.58
N TYR A 89 13.47 5.83 -13.71
CA TYR A 89 14.77 6.38 -14.10
C TYR A 89 15.66 5.37 -14.85
N GLY A 90 15.64 4.09 -14.46
CA GLY A 90 16.46 3.08 -15.13
C GLY A 90 16.01 2.84 -16.58
N TRP A 91 14.70 2.83 -16.81
CA TRP A 91 14.13 2.65 -18.14
C TRP A 91 14.42 3.83 -19.06
N GLU A 92 14.25 5.06 -18.55
CA GLU A 92 14.52 6.29 -19.29
C GLU A 92 15.99 6.40 -19.71
N ILE A 93 16.93 6.04 -18.84
CA ILE A 93 18.37 6.02 -19.14
C ILE A 93 18.67 5.01 -20.25
N LEU A 94 18.14 3.79 -20.15
CA LEU A 94 18.36 2.74 -21.16
C LEU A 94 17.84 3.15 -22.53
N VAL A 95 16.63 3.72 -22.59
CA VAL A 95 16.03 4.21 -23.84
C VAL A 95 16.88 5.34 -24.42
N THR A 96 17.25 6.33 -23.61
CA THR A 96 18.05 7.48 -24.06
C THR A 96 19.41 7.05 -24.59
N LEU A 97 20.10 6.15 -23.87
CA LEU A 97 21.39 5.61 -24.29
C LEU A 97 21.27 4.83 -25.61
N THR A 98 20.23 4.02 -25.76
CA THR A 98 20.00 3.23 -26.98
C THR A 98 19.75 4.14 -28.19
N VAL A 99 18.92 5.17 -28.03
CA VAL A 99 18.66 6.14 -29.10
C VAL A 99 19.94 6.88 -29.50
N LEU A 100 20.73 7.33 -28.51
CA LEU A 100 22.00 8.00 -28.76
C LEU A 100 22.97 7.11 -29.54
N LEU A 101 23.13 5.85 -29.11
CA LEU A 101 23.99 4.88 -29.78
C LEU A 101 23.53 4.57 -31.20
N ALA A 102 22.21 4.46 -31.43
CA ALA A 102 21.66 4.24 -32.76
C ALA A 102 21.96 5.41 -33.70
N VAL A 103 21.76 6.66 -33.25
CA VAL A 103 22.08 7.86 -34.03
C VAL A 103 23.57 7.93 -34.36
N LEU A 104 24.44 7.65 -33.38
CA LEU A 104 25.88 7.61 -33.58
C LEU A 104 26.31 6.52 -34.58
N SER A 105 25.68 5.34 -34.54
CA SER A 105 25.98 4.25 -35.47
C SER A 105 25.59 4.58 -36.92
N ILE A 106 24.40 5.16 -37.11
CA ILE A 106 23.92 5.59 -38.44
C ILE A 106 24.81 6.70 -39.00
N THR A 107 25.12 7.72 -38.20
CA THR A 107 25.96 8.85 -38.63
C THR A 107 27.37 8.42 -38.96
N ALA A 108 28.00 7.57 -38.13
CA ALA A 108 29.32 7.01 -38.42
C ALA A 108 29.34 6.21 -39.73
N THR A 109 28.31 5.38 -39.96
CA THR A 109 28.19 4.58 -41.18
C THR A 109 27.99 5.44 -42.42
N ALA A 110 27.15 6.48 -42.33
CA ALA A 110 26.94 7.44 -43.42
C ALA A 110 28.22 8.22 -43.77
N LEU A 111 28.97 8.69 -42.76
CA LEU A 111 30.24 9.40 -42.97
C LEU A 111 31.31 8.49 -43.63
N LEU A 112 31.39 7.23 -43.22
CA LEU A 112 32.32 6.26 -43.83
C LEU A 112 31.98 5.99 -45.30
N LEU A 113 30.69 5.88 -45.63
CA LEU A 113 30.24 5.70 -47.02
C LEU A 113 30.48 6.94 -47.87
N TRP A 114 30.26 8.14 -47.32
CA TRP A 114 30.57 9.39 -48.02
C TRP A 114 32.06 9.48 -48.31
N LYS A 115 32.94 9.26 -47.33
CA LYS A 115 34.40 9.34 -47.53
C LYS A 115 34.93 8.34 -48.59
N ARG A 116 34.21 7.24 -48.83
CA ARG A 116 34.56 6.25 -49.86
C ARG A 116 34.17 6.67 -51.29
N LYS A 117 33.32 7.68 -51.43
CA LYS A 117 32.90 8.26 -52.72
C LYS A 117 33.79 9.43 -53.08
#